data_AF-D7DC97-F1
#
_entry.id   AF-D7DC97-F1
#
_cell.length_a   1.000
_cell.length_b   1.000
_cell.length_c   1.000
_cell.angle_alpha   90.00
_cell.angle_beta   90.00
_cell.angle_gamma   90.00
#
_symmetry.space_group_name_H-M   'P 1'
#
loop_
_entity.id
_entity.type
_entity.pdbx_description
1 polymer ?
#
loop_
_entity_poly.entity_id
_entity_poly.type
_entity_poly.pdbx_seq_one_letter_code
_entity_poly.pdbx_strand_id
1 'polypeptide(L)' 'MRVENIKIGGKSYYLIYTHRSLLEKILNFVKGLENPLIIDHIAVVPKMKRLYLAARLNLNNLEDLSKKFLELAKSF' A
#
# COMPACT_ATOMS: atom_id res chain seq x y z
N MET A 1 -13.60 11.85 -7.15
CA MET A 1 -13.20 11.00 -6.00
C MET A 1 -14.02 9.72 -6.08
N ARG A 2 -13.38 8.57 -6.09
CA ARG A 2 -14.04 7.25 -6.08
C ARG A 2 -13.77 6.57 -4.75
N VAL A 3 -14.76 5.82 -4.26
CA VAL A 3 -14.68 5.01 -3.05
C VAL A 3 -15.10 3.60 -3.42
N GLU A 4 -14.24 2.63 -3.19
CA GLU A 4 -14.47 1.22 -3.50
C GLU A 4 -14.06 0.34 -2.32
N ASN A 5 -14.60 -0.87 -2.26
CA ASN A 5 -14.20 -1.88 -1.30
C ASN A 5 -13.53 -3.04 -2.04
N ILE A 6 -12.41 -3.51 -1.50
CA ILE A 6 -11.74 -4.72 -1.99
C ILE A 6 -11.41 -5.65 -0.82
N LYS A 7 -11.35 -6.95 -1.09
CA LYS A 7 -10.89 -7.95 -0.13
C LYS A 7 -9.51 -8.46 -0.54
N ILE A 8 -8.54 -8.37 0.35
CA ILE A 8 -7.17 -8.89 0.15
C ILE A 8 -6.81 -9.75 1.36
N GLY A 9 -6.45 -11.02 1.14
CA GLY A 9 -6.04 -11.94 2.20
C GLY A 9 -7.12 -12.18 3.28
N GLY A 10 -8.39 -11.91 2.99
CA GLY A 10 -9.48 -12.00 3.97
C GLY A 10 -9.87 -10.68 4.63
N LYS A 11 -9.04 -9.64 4.56
CA LYS A 11 -9.31 -8.30 5.11
C LYS A 11 -9.95 -7.40 4.05
N SER A 12 -10.97 -6.64 4.45
CA SER A 12 -11.60 -5.62 3.60
C SER A 12 -10.83 -4.30 3.71
N TYR A 13 -10.57 -3.68 2.58
CA TYR A 13 -9.91 -2.39 2.45
C TYR A 13 -10.82 -1.41 1.72
N TYR A 14 -10.85 -0.17 2.23
CA TYR A 14 -11.46 0.96 1.53
C TYR A 14 -10.42 1.59 0.61
N LEU A 15 -10.77 1.73 -0.66
CA LEU A 15 -9.94 2.38 -1.67
C LEU A 15 -10.53 3.76 -1.94
N ILE A 16 -9.74 4.80 -1.70
CA ILE A 16 -10.15 6.19 -1.95
C ILE A 16 -9.14 6.78 -2.93
N TYR A 17 -9.59 7.15 -4.13
CA TYR A 17 -8.67 7.60 -5.17
C TYR A 17 -9.30 8.58 -6.17
N THR A 18 -8.43 9.38 -6.78
CA THR A 18 -8.76 10.25 -7.92
C THR A 18 -8.20 9.71 -9.22
N HIS A 19 -7.01 9.08 -9.19
CA HIS A 19 -6.34 8.48 -10.34
C HIS A 19 -6.17 6.98 -10.16
N ARG A 20 -6.76 6.18 -11.06
CA ARG A 20 -6.75 4.71 -10.97
C ARG A 20 -5.35 4.10 -11.12
N SER A 21 -4.50 4.69 -11.95
CA SER A 21 -3.13 4.21 -12.17
C SER A 21 -2.27 4.21 -10.91
N LEU A 22 -2.43 5.23 -10.03
CA LEU A 22 -1.73 5.27 -8.75
C LEU A 22 -2.23 4.18 -7.79
N LEU A 23 -3.54 3.95 -7.78
CA LEU A 23 -4.15 2.89 -6.99
C LEU A 23 -3.64 1.50 -7.40
N GLU A 24 -3.51 1.23 -8.70
CA GLU A 24 -3.04 -0.07 -9.19
C GLU A 24 -1.62 -0.39 -8.71
N LYS A 25 -0.72 0.60 -8.67
CA LYS A 25 0.63 0.44 -8.09
C LYS A 25 0.58 0.05 -6.62
N ILE A 26 -0.28 0.71 -5.83
CA ILE A 26 -0.47 0.40 -4.41
C ILE A 26 -1.05 -1.02 -4.23
N LEU A 27 -2.07 -1.38 -5.01
CA LEU A 27 -2.69 -2.70 -4.94
C LEU A 27 -1.70 -3.81 -5.28
N ASN A 28 -0.87 -3.61 -6.31
CA ASN A 28 0.17 -4.57 -6.68
C ASN A 28 1.22 -4.72 -5.58
N PHE A 29 1.64 -3.61 -4.96
CA PHE A 29 2.52 -3.65 -3.79
C PHE A 29 1.90 -4.49 -2.66
N VAL A 30 0.67 -4.20 -2.25
CA VAL A 30 0.00 -4.92 -1.13
C VAL A 30 -0.16 -6.41 -1.45
N LYS A 31 -0.54 -6.76 -2.68
CA LYS A 31 -0.71 -8.16 -3.12
C LYS A 31 0.63 -8.92 -3.23
N GLY A 32 1.74 -8.22 -3.44
CA GLY A 32 3.09 -8.80 -3.52
C GLY A 32 3.79 -8.98 -2.16
N LEU A 33 3.13 -8.61 -1.06
CA LEU A 33 3.64 -8.88 0.28
C LEU A 33 3.43 -10.35 0.64
N GLU A 34 4.39 -10.93 1.36
CA GLU A 34 4.25 -12.28 1.91
C GLU A 34 3.04 -12.38 2.84
N ASN A 35 2.82 -11.35 3.65
CA ASN A 35 1.63 -11.21 4.48
C ASN A 35 0.98 -9.83 4.28
N PRO A 36 -0.01 -9.70 3.38
CA PRO A 36 -0.73 -8.44 3.15
C PRO A 36 -1.53 -7.93 4.35
N LEU A 37 -1.83 -8.79 5.34
CA LEU A 37 -2.65 -8.43 6.49
C LEU A 37 -1.93 -7.52 7.49
N ILE A 38 -0.61 -7.38 7.37
CA ILE A 38 0.17 -6.46 8.20
C ILE A 38 -0.13 -5.00 7.87
N ILE A 39 -0.68 -4.71 6.69
CA ILE A 39 -0.95 -3.36 6.22
C ILE A 39 -2.26 -2.85 6.81
N ASP A 40 -2.21 -1.69 7.46
CA ASP A 40 -3.40 -0.99 7.97
C ASP A 40 -3.78 0.18 7.08
N HIS A 41 -2.80 0.91 6.56
CA HIS A 41 -3.06 2.05 5.69
C HIS A 41 -1.89 2.35 4.74
N ILE A 42 -2.21 2.75 3.51
CA ILE A 42 -1.26 3.30 2.55
C ILE A 42 -1.89 4.52 1.91
N ALA A 43 -1.13 5.61 1.82
CA ALA A 43 -1.58 6.83 1.13
C ALA A 43 -0.47 7.43 0.28
N VAL A 44 -0.81 7.78 -0.96
CA VAL A 44 0.03 8.61 -1.83
C VAL A 44 -0.56 10.02 -1.83
N VAL A 45 0.27 11.02 -1.57
CA VAL A 45 -0.10 12.44 -1.62
C VAL A 45 0.77 13.11 -2.70
N PRO A 46 0.37 13.06 -3.99
CA PRO A 46 1.22 13.49 -5.10
C PRO A 46 1.66 14.95 -5.00
N LYS A 47 0.73 15.85 -4.60
CA LYS A 47 1.00 17.29 -4.44
C LYS A 47 2.16 17.57 -3.48
N MET A 48 2.40 16.68 -2.51
CA MET A 48 3.46 16.83 -1.51
C MET A 48 4.66 15.91 -1.77
N LYS A 49 4.62 15.08 -2.83
CA LYS A 49 5.59 14.01 -3.10
C LYS A 49 5.79 13.09 -1.90
N ARG A 50 4.69 12.66 -1.27
CA ARG A 50 4.74 11.80 -0.09
C ARG A 50 4.02 10.48 -0.34
N LEU A 51 4.58 9.43 0.24
CA LEU A 51 3.99 8.11 0.36
C LEU A 51 4.05 7.71 1.84
N TYR A 52 2.91 7.33 2.40
CA TYR A 52 2.74 6.94 3.80
C TYR A 52 2.36 5.47 3.89
N LEU A 53 2.88 4.79 4.90
CA LEU A 53 2.61 3.39 5.21
C LEU A 53 2.40 3.25 6.72
N ALA A 54 1.26 2.69 7.11
CA ALA A 54 1.03 2.20 8.46
C ALA A 54 0.88 0.68 8.41
N ALA A 55 1.71 -0.02 9.17
CA ALA A 55 1.76 -1.48 9.20
C ALA A 55 2.11 -2.01 10.60
N ARG A 56 1.64 -3.23 10.89
CA ARG A 56 1.98 -4.00 12.10
C ARG A 56 3.26 -4.78 11.87
N LEU A 57 4.35 -4.19 12.31
CA LEU A 57 5.70 -4.70 12.07
C LEU A 57 6.12 -5.75 13.10
N ASN A 58 6.92 -6.70 12.65
CA ASN A 58 7.80 -7.50 13.50
C ASN A 58 9.22 -7.46 12.89
N LEU A 59 10.23 -7.89 13.65
CA LEU A 59 11.62 -7.83 13.17
C LEU A 59 11.84 -8.65 11.88
N ASN A 60 11.09 -9.75 11.70
CA ASN A 60 11.23 -10.65 10.56
C ASN A 60 10.70 -10.05 9.24
N ASN A 61 9.71 -9.15 9.31
CA ASN A 61 9.06 -8.57 8.12
C ASN A 61 9.49 -7.13 7.82
N LEU A 62 10.20 -6.47 8.74
CA LEU A 62 10.59 -5.07 8.62
C LEU A 62 11.50 -4.82 7.42
N GLU A 63 12.53 -5.65 7.23
CA GLU A 63 13.51 -5.44 6.15
C GLU A 63 12.89 -5.64 4.77
N ASP A 64 12.14 -6.74 4.56
CA ASP A 64 11.46 -7.02 3.29
C ASP A 64 10.43 -5.92 2.97
N LEU A 65 9.61 -5.54 3.95
CA LEU A 65 8.61 -4.49 3.75
C LEU A 65 9.25 -3.15 3.41
N SER A 66 10.35 -2.78 4.09
CA SER A 66 11.07 -1.53 3.84
C SER A 66 11.66 -1.49 2.43
N LYS A 67 12.26 -2.61 1.96
CA LYS A 67 12.78 -2.72 0.59
C LYS A 67 11.67 -2.58 -0.45
N LYS A 68 10.58 -3.34 -0.31
CA LYS A 68 9.44 -3.28 -1.24
C LYS A 68 8.77 -1.90 -1.22
N PHE A 69 8.69 -1.27 -0.06
CA PHE A 69 8.10 0.07 0.08
C PHE A 69 8.97 1.14 -0.58
N LEU A 70 10.30 1.03 -0.49
CA LEU A 70 11.22 1.89 -1.23
C LEU A 70 11.06 1.72 -2.75
N GLU A 71 10.92 0.50 -3.25
CA GLU A 71 10.66 0.26 -4.68
C GLU A 71 9.32 0.84 -5.13
N LEU A 72 8.27 0.73 -4.30
CA LEU A 72 7.00 1.41 -4.56
C LEU A 72 7.20 2.93 -4.62
N ALA A 73 7.95 3.52 -3.70
CA ALA A 73 8.21 4.96 -3.67
C ALA A 73 8.94 5.45 -4.93
N LYS A 74 9.91 4.68 -5.45
CA LYS A 74 10.62 4.98 -6.71
C LYS A 74 9.72 4.94 -7.94
N SER A 75 8.55 4.29 -7.85
CA SER A 75 7.62 4.16 -8.98
C SER A 75 6.71 5.37 -9.18
N PHE A 76 6.73 6.37 -8.29
CA PHE A 76 5.88 7.57 -8.33
C PHE A 76 6.67 8.82 -8.71
#